data_AF-A0A3S1B385-F1
#
_entry.id   AF-A0A3S1B385-F1
#
_cell.length_a   1.000
_cell.length_b   1.000
_cell.length_c   1.000
_cell.angle_alpha   90.00
_cell.angle_beta   90.00
_cell.angle_gamma   90.00
#
_symmetry.space_group_name_H-M   'P 1'
#
loop_
_entity.id
_entity.type
_entity.pdbx_description
1 polymer ?
#
loop_
_entity_poly.entity_id
_entity_poly.type
_entity_poly.pdbx_seq_one_letter_code
_entity_poly.pdbx_strand_id
1 'polypeptide(L)' 'MASGDELVKIITERVVHFVETPREVRRLEHQHQREPWVRKWFGMIPFAIEMWWESEPVPLMKPRVPKESSREI' A
#
# COMPACT_ATOMS: atom_id res chain seq x y z
N MET A 1 49.01 -15.59 -20.41
CA MET A 1 48.15 -14.58 -21.07
C MET A 1 46.72 -15.12 -21.07
N ALA A 2 45.94 -14.88 -20.02
CA ALA A 2 44.57 -15.43 -19.93
C ALA A 2 43.60 -14.54 -19.12
N SER A 3 44.13 -13.69 -18.21
CA SER A 3 43.29 -12.88 -17.34
C SER A 3 42.64 -11.67 -18.03
N GLY A 4 43.24 -11.17 -19.11
CA GLY A 4 42.72 -10.01 -19.85
C GLY A 4 41.48 -10.33 -20.68
N ASP A 5 41.52 -11.43 -21.43
CA ASP A 5 40.42 -11.84 -22.30
C ASP A 5 39.17 -12.27 -21.51
N GLU A 6 39.36 -12.89 -20.35
CA GLU A 6 38.28 -13.25 -19.43
C GLU A 6 37.58 -12.01 -18.87
N LEU A 7 38.34 -10.97 -18.51
CA LEU A 7 37.79 -9.71 -18.03
C LEU A 7 36.99 -9.00 -19.13
N VAL A 8 37.52 -8.97 -20.35
CA VAL A 8 36.82 -8.40 -21.51
C VAL A 8 35.51 -9.14 -21.76
N LYS A 9 35.51 -10.47 -21.68
CA LYS A 9 34.28 -11.28 -21.81
C LYS A 9 33.24 -10.91 -20.76
N ILE A 10 33.61 -10.87 -19.48
CA ILE A 10 32.69 -10.54 -18.37
C ILE A 10 32.09 -9.14 -18.53
N ILE A 11 32.91 -8.16 -18.90
CA ILE A 11 32.46 -6.79 -19.10
C ILE A 11 31.50 -6.72 -20.28
N THR A 12 31.81 -7.41 -21.38
CA THR A 12 31.01 -7.38 -22.60
C THR A 12 29.65 -8.04 -22.38
N GLU A 13 29.59 -9.18 -21.69
CA GLU A 13 28.32 -9.85 -21.35
C GLU A 13 27.38 -8.93 -20.55
N ARG A 14 27.91 -8.18 -19.58
CA ARG A 14 27.12 -7.22 -18.78
C ARG A 14 26.63 -6.04 -19.61
N VAL A 15 27.47 -5.52 -20.51
CA VAL A 15 27.13 -4.40 -21.38
C VAL A 15 26.07 -4.81 -22.41
N VAL A 16 26.23 -5.98 -23.05
CA VAL A 16 25.25 -6.51 -24.01
C VAL A 16 23.88 -6.67 -23.34
N HIS A 17 23.83 -7.34 -22.18
CA HIS A 17 22.59 -7.49 -21.42
C HIS A 17 21.94 -6.14 -21.07
N PHE A 18 22.75 -5.13 -20.72
CA PHE A 18 22.24 -3.80 -20.39
C PHE A 18 21.76 -3.00 -21.62
N VAL A 19 22.44 -3.13 -22.75
CA VAL A 19 22.06 -2.50 -24.02
C VAL A 19 20.80 -3.14 -24.59
N GLU A 20 20.68 -4.46 -24.46
CA GLU A 20 19.50 -5.24 -24.85
C GLU A 20 18.28 -4.99 -23.94
N THR A 21 18.49 -4.46 -22.73
CA THR A 21 17.40 -4.09 -21.81
C THR A 21 17.09 -2.58 -21.92
N PRO A 22 16.17 -2.16 -22.81
CA PRO A 22 15.93 -0.75 -23.09
C PRO A 22 15.40 0.03 -21.87
N ARG A 23 15.62 1.35 -21.89
CA ARG A 23 15.20 2.31 -20.84
C ARG A 23 13.70 2.20 -20.53
N GLU A 24 12.88 1.79 -21.49
CA GLU A 24 11.46 1.54 -21.35
C GLU A 24 11.14 0.51 -20.27
N VAL A 25 11.91 -0.58 -20.13
CA VAL A 25 11.67 -1.62 -19.11
C VAL A 25 12.00 -1.10 -17.72
N ARG A 26 13.11 -0.34 -17.60
CA ARG A 26 13.49 0.34 -16.35
C ARG A 26 12.39 1.29 -15.87
N ARG A 27 11.73 2.00 -16.78
CA ARG A 27 10.64 2.92 -16.44
C ARG A 27 9.41 2.17 -15.92
N LEU A 28 9.03 1.06 -16.55
CA LEU A 28 7.89 0.25 -16.13
C LEU A 28 8.11 -0.37 -14.73
N GLU A 29 9.29 -0.90 -14.48
CA GLU A 29 9.64 -1.52 -13.20
C GLU A 29 9.70 -0.51 -12.06
N HIS A 30 10.29 0.68 -12.31
CA HIS A 30 10.35 1.75 -11.32
C HIS A 30 9.02 2.47 -11.11
N GLN A 31 8.11 2.47 -12.11
CA GLN A 31 6.77 3.06 -11.96
C GLN A 31 5.85 2.16 -11.14
N HIS A 32 5.94 0.84 -11.31
CA HIS A 32 5.10 -0.12 -10.56
C HIS A 32 5.50 -0.23 -9.08
N GLN A 33 6.75 0.05 -8.73
CA GLN A 33 7.24 -0.09 -7.35
C GLN A 33 7.30 1.20 -6.54
N ARG A 34 6.78 2.33 -7.07
CA ARG A 34 6.65 3.54 -6.25
C ARG A 34 5.49 3.36 -5.29
N GLU A 35 5.76 2.75 -4.15
CA GLU A 35 4.89 2.89 -3.00
C GLU A 35 4.68 4.40 -2.75
N PRO A 36 3.42 4.88 -2.73
CA PRO A 36 3.08 6.23 -2.31
C PRO A 36 3.82 6.53 -1.01
N TRP A 37 4.51 7.68 -0.99
CA TRP A 37 5.27 8.14 0.18
C TRP A 37 4.44 8.08 1.47
N VAL A 38 3.13 8.35 1.37
CA VAL A 38 2.18 8.25 2.47
C VAL A 38 2.16 6.84 3.09
N ARG A 39 2.16 5.76 2.27
CA ARG A 39 2.21 4.39 2.80
C ARG A 39 3.55 4.08 3.47
N LYS A 40 4.65 4.72 3.04
CA LYS A 40 5.99 4.58 3.61
C LYS A 40 6.11 5.16 5.02
N TRP A 41 5.40 6.27 5.30
CA TRP A 41 5.52 7.01 6.56
C TRP A 41 4.34 6.81 7.51
N PHE A 42 3.14 6.64 6.98
CA PHE A 42 1.92 6.58 7.79
C PHE A 42 1.28 5.19 7.80
N GLY A 43 1.75 4.25 6.98
CA GLY A 43 1.20 2.89 6.94
C GLY A 43 -0.32 2.89 6.81
N MET A 44 -1.00 2.36 7.83
CA MET A 44 -2.47 2.25 7.93
C MET A 44 -3.12 3.37 8.77
N ILE A 45 -2.38 4.40 9.21
CA ILE A 45 -2.89 5.47 10.07
C ILE A 45 -4.10 6.20 9.47
N PRO A 46 -4.09 6.65 8.18
CA PRO A 46 -5.24 7.34 7.61
C PRO A 46 -6.51 6.47 7.61
N PHE A 47 -6.34 5.17 7.35
CA PHE A 47 -7.42 4.19 7.37
C PHE A 47 -8.03 4.03 8.78
N ALA A 48 -7.21 4.00 9.82
CA ALA A 48 -7.69 3.93 11.20
C ALA A 48 -8.46 5.20 11.62
N ILE A 49 -8.05 6.37 11.13
CA ILE A 49 -8.74 7.65 11.38
C ILE A 49 -10.11 7.65 10.69
N GLU A 50 -10.19 7.22 9.43
CA GLU A 50 -11.46 7.09 8.70
C GLU A 50 -12.42 6.14 9.44
N MET A 51 -11.92 4.99 9.90
CA MET A 51 -12.73 4.02 10.64
C MET A 51 -13.24 4.57 11.98
N TRP A 52 -12.45 5.40 12.66
CA TRP A 52 -12.88 6.08 13.87
C TRP A 52 -13.92 7.16 13.57
N TRP A 53 -13.76 7.89 12.47
CA TRP A 53 -14.73 8.91 12.06
C TRP A 53 -16.09 8.29 11.69
N GLU A 54 -16.09 7.12 11.05
CA GLU A 54 -17.28 6.35 10.68
C GLU A 54 -17.91 5.60 11.88
N SER A 55 -17.27 5.59 13.05
CA SER A 55 -17.87 5.00 14.25
C SER A 55 -18.97 5.93 14.78
N GLU A 56 -20.13 5.88 14.13
CA GLU A 56 -21.36 6.38 14.74
C GLU A 56 -21.53 5.68 16.10
N PRO A 57 -21.85 6.43 17.18
CA PRO A 57 -22.08 5.81 18.47
C PRO A 57 -23.19 4.78 18.29
N VAL A 58 -22.87 3.51 18.57
CA VAL A 58 -23.82 2.40 18.60
C VAL A 58 -25.08 2.94 19.26
N PRO A 59 -26.23 2.98 18.56
CA PRO A 59 -27.42 3.63 19.09
C PRO A 59 -27.77 2.90 20.37
N LEU A 60 -27.44 3.53 21.50
CA LEU A 60 -27.67 2.98 22.82
C LEU A 60 -29.16 2.66 22.85
N MET A 61 -29.46 1.36 22.91
CA MET A 61 -30.80 0.78 22.84
C MET A 61 -31.80 1.77 23.44
N LYS A 62 -32.61 2.38 22.57
CA LYS A 62 -33.63 3.35 23.00
C LYS A 62 -34.43 2.66 24.10
N PRO A 63 -34.41 3.16 25.35
CA PRO A 63 -35.13 2.49 26.41
C PRO A 63 -36.58 2.41 25.96
N ARG A 64 -37.12 1.20 25.87
CA ARG A 64 -38.56 1.03 25.68
C ARG A 64 -39.21 1.53 26.95
N VAL A 65 -39.63 2.78 26.93
CA VAL A 65 -40.51 3.34 27.98
C VAL A 65 -41.72 2.40 28.06
N PRO A 66 -41.93 1.67 29.18
CA PRO A 66 -43.14 0.90 29.35
C PRO A 66 -44.29 1.89 29.31
N LYS A 67 -45.28 1.65 28.45
CA LYS A 67 -46.52 2.43 28.51
C LYS A 67 -47.19 2.06 29.82
N GLU A 68 -47.08 2.96 30.80
CA GLU A 68 -47.85 2.95 32.04
C GLU A 68 -49.30 2.68 31.65
N SER A 69 -49.75 1.47 32.00
CA SER A 69 -51.10 1.03 31.74
C SER A 69 -52.00 1.93 32.57
N SER A 70 -52.58 2.93 31.91
CA SER A 70 -53.79 3.63 32.33
C SER A 70 -54.85 2.58 32.71
N ARG A 71 -54.82 2.19 33.98
CA ARG A 71 -55.83 1.46 34.72
C ARG A 71 -55.87 2.06 36.11
N GLU A 72 -56.10 3.37 36.12
CA GLU A 72 -56.95 3.94 37.15
C GLU A 72 -58.32 4.15 36.49
N ILE A 73 -59.35 3.90 37.30
CA ILE A 73 -60.80 3.83 37.02
C ILE A 73 -61.28 2.41 36.67
#